data_AF-A0A0F4RHM7-F1
#
_entry.id   AF-A0A0F4RHM7-F1
#
_cell.length_a   1.000
_cell.length_b   1.000
_cell.length_c   1.000
_cell.angle_alpha   90.00
_cell.angle_beta   90.00
_cell.angle_gamma   90.00
#
_symmetry.space_group_name_H-M   'P 1'
#
loop_
_entity.id
_entity.type
_entity.pdbx_description
1 polymer ?
#
loop_
_entity_poly.entity_id
_entity_poly.type
_entity_poly.pdbx_seq_one_letter_code
_entity_poly.pdbx_strand_id
1 'polypeptide(L)'
;MTQANVPFDKRLKRIVRRHDRMANGVVKTITADGLIVARPRVYRPKFPLKGLIALVVTGFVFKGFLFAAIGQEAYAERVSNLNSGSVVEQAGAWVMQPDVATMFIAEKVKAVMQ
;
A
#
# COMPACT_ATOMS: atom_id res chain seq x y z
N MET A 1 30.21 -7.32 -45.51
CA MET A 1 30.93 -7.02 -44.25
C MET A 1 29.91 -6.69 -43.19
N THR A 2 29.74 -7.49 -42.12
CA THR A 2 29.06 -7.10 -40.84
C THR A 2 28.72 -8.32 -39.97
N GLN A 3 29.67 -8.89 -39.21
CA GLN A 3 29.31 -9.81 -38.09
C GLN A 3 30.21 -9.73 -36.84
N ALA A 4 31.31 -8.95 -36.84
CA ALA A 4 32.25 -8.94 -35.71
C ALA A 4 31.86 -8.03 -34.52
N ASN A 5 30.93 -7.07 -34.70
CA ASN A 5 30.74 -5.98 -33.72
C ASN A 5 29.56 -6.16 -32.74
N VAL A 6 28.58 -7.00 -33.08
CA VAL A 6 27.39 -7.25 -32.23
C VAL A 6 27.75 -7.73 -30.80
N PRO A 7 28.78 -8.58 -30.60
CA PRO A 7 29.18 -9.02 -29.25
C PRO A 7 29.79 -7.88 -28.41
N PHE A 8 30.54 -6.96 -29.02
CA PHE A 8 31.20 -5.86 -28.34
C PHE A 8 30.19 -4.80 -27.87
N ASP A 9 29.29 -4.36 -28.76
CA ASP A 9 28.29 -3.34 -28.45
C ASP A 9 27.35 -3.79 -27.32
N LYS A 10 26.98 -5.08 -27.30
CA LYS A 10 26.19 -5.67 -26.21
C LYS A 10 26.92 -5.61 -24.85
N ARG A 11 28.23 -5.87 -24.84
CA ARG A 11 29.05 -5.77 -23.62
C ARG A 11 29.19 -4.33 -23.17
N LEU A 12 29.47 -3.41 -24.09
CA LEU A 12 29.58 -1.98 -23.79
C LEU A 12 28.29 -1.44 -23.16
N LYS A 13 27.13 -1.72 -23.78
CA LYS A 13 25.82 -1.34 -23.22
C LYS A 13 25.58 -1.90 -21.82
N ARG A 14 26.01 -3.13 -21.55
CA ARG A 14 25.89 -3.74 -20.22
C ARG A 14 26.76 -3.04 -19.18
N ILE A 15 27.97 -2.65 -19.55
CA ILE A 15 28.92 -1.94 -18.67
C ILE A 15 28.38 -0.54 -18.36
N VAL A 16 28.00 0.22 -19.38
CA VAL A 16 27.44 1.58 -19.21
C VAL A 16 26.19 1.53 -18.33
N ARG A 17 25.22 0.66 -18.64
CA ARG A 17 24.01 0.49 -17.81
C ARG A 17 24.32 0.10 -16.36
N ARG A 18 25.38 -0.68 -16.12
CA ARG A 18 25.81 -1.04 -14.77
C ARG A 18 26.40 0.18 -14.06
N HIS A 19 27.23 0.96 -14.74
CA HIS A 19 27.83 2.18 -14.22
C HIS A 19 26.76 3.24 -13.89
N ASP A 20 25.82 3.50 -14.80
CA ASP A 20 24.73 4.45 -14.57
C ASP A 20 23.89 4.07 -13.34
N ARG A 21 23.63 2.78 -13.14
CA ARG A 21 22.92 2.29 -11.95
C ARG A 21 23.71 2.48 -10.65
N MET A 22 25.03 2.56 -10.69
CA MET A 22 25.84 2.84 -9.50
C MET A 22 25.68 4.29 -9.02
N ALA A 23 25.24 5.22 -9.87
CA ALA A 23 24.93 6.60 -9.46
C ALA A 23 23.84 6.64 -8.38
N ASN A 24 22.93 5.66 -8.36
CA ASN A 24 21.87 5.51 -7.34
C ASN A 24 22.34 4.78 -6.06
N GLY A 25 23.64 4.56 -5.90
CA GLY A 25 24.26 3.91 -4.76
C GLY A 25 24.88 2.55 -5.08
N VAL A 26 25.82 2.13 -4.23
CA VAL A 26 26.66 0.95 -4.42
C VAL A 26 26.64 0.08 -3.16
N VAL A 27 26.62 -1.24 -3.34
CA VAL A 27 26.87 -2.23 -2.28
C VAL A 27 28.15 -2.98 -2.62
N LYS A 28 29.02 -3.19 -1.63
CA LYS A 28 30.23 -4.01 -1.77
C LYS A 28 29.88 -5.47 -1.48
N THR A 29 30.30 -6.37 -2.36
CA THR A 29 30.16 -7.81 -2.15
C THR A 29 31.50 -8.47 -2.44
N ILE A 30 31.78 -9.56 -1.75
CA ILE A 30 32.95 -10.41 -2.01
C ILE A 30 32.55 -11.40 -3.11
N THR A 31 33.40 -11.55 -4.12
CA THR A 31 33.24 -12.54 -5.20
C THR A 31 33.89 -13.86 -4.77
N ALA A 32 33.57 -14.97 -5.44
CA ALA A 32 34.16 -16.28 -5.14
C ALA A 32 35.70 -16.26 -5.12
N ASP A 33 36.31 -15.38 -5.92
CA ASP A 33 37.77 -15.19 -6.03
C ASP A 33 38.36 -14.32 -4.89
N GLY A 34 37.58 -13.96 -3.87
CA GLY A 34 38.01 -13.13 -2.74
C GLY A 34 38.07 -11.62 -3.03
N LEU A 35 37.77 -11.18 -4.25
CA LEU A 35 37.79 -9.77 -4.62
C LEU A 35 36.54 -9.02 -4.16
N ILE A 36 36.74 -7.82 -3.59
CA ILE A 36 35.66 -6.89 -3.24
C ILE A 36 35.21 -6.15 -4.50
N VAL A 37 33.97 -6.37 -4.91
CA VAL A 37 33.38 -5.76 -6.11
C VAL A 37 32.23 -4.82 -5.74
N ALA A 38 32.23 -3.63 -6.35
CA ALA A 38 31.11 -2.71 -6.30
C ALA A 38 29.97 -3.20 -7.20
N ARG A 39 28.77 -3.37 -6.63
CA ARG A 39 27.55 -3.67 -7.39
C ARG A 39 26.51 -2.56 -7.16
N PRO A 40 25.71 -2.22 -8.18
CA PRO A 40 24.65 -1.22 -8.01
C PRO A 40 23.67 -1.67 -6.93
N ARG A 41 23.29 -0.75 -6.04
CA ARG A 41 22.29 -1.00 -5.00
C ARG A 41 20.93 -1.20 -5.68
N VAL A 42 20.32 -2.36 -5.49
CA VAL A 42 18.98 -2.60 -6.02
C VAL A 42 17.97 -1.92 -5.11
N TYR A 43 17.29 -0.89 -5.63
CA TYR A 43 16.14 -0.30 -4.94
C TYR A 43 14.98 -1.30 -4.94
N ARG A 44 14.61 -1.77 -3.76
CA ARG A 44 13.44 -2.64 -3.53
C ARG A 44 12.53 -1.94 -2.53
N PRO A 45 11.65 -1.02 -2.96
CA PRO A 45 10.72 -0.39 -2.04
C PRO A 45 9.87 -1.50 -1.42
N LYS A 46 9.79 -1.51 -0.08
CA LYS A 46 8.90 -2.42 0.63
C LYS A 46 7.51 -1.80 0.59
N PHE A 47 6.54 -2.52 0.01
CA PHE A 47 5.14 -2.09 0.08
C PHE A 47 4.71 -1.98 1.55
N PRO A 48 4.09 -0.86 1.99
CA PRO A 48 3.80 -0.60 3.39
C PRO A 48 2.55 -1.36 3.87
N LEU A 49 2.55 -2.70 3.73
CA LEU A 49 1.40 -3.55 4.02
C LEU A 49 0.88 -3.37 5.46
N LYS A 50 1.78 -3.15 6.42
CA LYS A 50 1.42 -2.87 7.82
C LYS A 50 0.58 -1.61 7.97
N GLY A 51 0.94 -0.54 7.25
CA GLY A 51 0.21 0.73 7.30
C GLY A 51 -1.18 0.61 6.65
N LEU A 52 -1.26 -0.12 5.53
CA LEU A 52 -2.53 -0.38 4.85
C LEU A 52 -3.49 -1.19 5.75
N ILE A 53 -2.99 -2.23 6.41
CA ILE A 53 -3.79 -3.02 7.36
C ILE A 53 -4.27 -2.14 8.53
N ALA A 54 -3.39 -1.33 9.11
CA ALA A 54 -3.75 -0.43 10.19
C ALA A 54 -4.87 0.54 9.77
N LEU A 55 -4.78 1.13 8.57
CA LEU A 55 -5.80 2.03 8.03
C LEU A 55 -7.16 1.34 7.88
N VAL A 56 -7.18 0.11 7.35
CA VAL A 56 -8.42 -0.67 7.20
C VAL A 56 -9.04 -0.95 8.58
N VAL A 57 -8.23 -1.41 9.55
CA VAL A 57 -8.70 -1.70 10.91
C VAL A 57 -9.26 -0.43 11.57
N THR A 58 -8.56 0.69 11.49
CA THR A 58 -9.04 1.97 12.03
C THR A 58 -10.35 2.40 11.37
N GLY A 59 -10.51 2.17 10.06
CA GLY A 59 -11.76 2.45 9.35
C GLY A 59 -12.95 1.65 9.90
N PHE A 60 -12.77 0.34 10.13
CA PHE A 60 -13.81 -0.49 10.75
C PHE A 60 -14.12 -0.06 12.19
N VAL A 61 -13.10 0.26 12.99
CA VAL A 61 -13.28 0.76 14.36
C VAL A 61 -14.07 2.06 14.37
N PHE A 62 -13.73 2.99 13.49
CA PHE A 62 -14.44 4.27 13.35
C PHE A 62 -15.90 4.06 12.93
N LYS A 63 -16.15 3.19 11.94
CA LYS A 63 -17.49 2.87 11.47
C LYS A 63 -18.36 2.26 12.58
N GLY A 64 -17.83 1.27 13.31
CA GLY A 64 -18.51 0.66 14.46
C GLY A 64 -18.74 1.63 15.61
N PHE A 65 -17.77 2.53 15.86
CA PHE A 65 -17.92 3.62 16.82
C PHE A 65 -19.07 4.57 16.44
N LEU A 66 -19.15 5.00 15.19
CA LEU A 66 -20.26 5.85 14.72
C LEU A 66 -21.60 5.15 14.93
N PHE A 67 -21.69 3.88 14.53
CA PHE A 67 -22.91 3.08 14.70
C PHE A 67 -23.31 2.94 16.18
N ALA A 68 -22.32 2.75 17.07
CA ALA A 68 -22.55 2.69 18.51
C ALA A 68 -23.04 4.03 19.08
N ALA A 69 -22.41 5.14 18.68
CA ALA A 69 -22.62 6.45 19.26
C ALA A 69 -23.95 7.10 18.85
N ILE A 70 -24.37 6.95 17.58
CA ILE A 70 -25.60 7.60 17.08
C ILE A 70 -26.79 6.64 16.96
N GLY A 71 -26.56 5.34 17.08
CA GLY A 71 -27.60 4.33 16.94
C GLY A 71 -27.94 3.98 15.48
N GLN A 72 -28.68 2.89 15.32
CA GLN A 72 -28.94 2.27 14.01
C GLN A 72 -29.76 3.16 13.07
N GLU A 73 -30.83 3.77 13.56
CA GLU A 73 -31.74 4.58 12.72
C GLU A 73 -31.04 5.82 12.17
N ALA A 74 -30.43 6.63 13.04
CA ALA A 74 -29.70 7.82 12.63
C ALA A 74 -28.48 7.49 11.75
N TYR A 75 -27.83 6.34 11.96
CA TYR A 75 -26.76 5.88 11.09
C TYR A 75 -27.27 5.55 9.68
N ALA A 76 -28.37 4.79 9.59
CA ALA A 76 -28.97 4.44 8.31
C ALA A 76 -29.44 5.68 7.53
N GLU A 77 -30.01 6.68 8.21
CA GLU A 77 -30.39 7.95 7.61
C GLU A 77 -29.17 8.67 7.00
N ARG A 78 -28.06 8.76 7.73
CA ARG A 78 -26.83 9.37 7.22
C ARG A 78 -26.28 8.64 5.99
N VAL A 79 -26.27 7.31 6.01
CA VAL A 79 -25.82 6.51 4.85
C VAL A 79 -26.75 6.73 3.64
N SER A 80 -28.06 6.82 3.87
CA SER A 80 -29.03 7.16 2.82
C SER A 80 -28.77 8.55 2.22
N ASN A 81 -28.48 9.54 3.08
CA ASN A 81 -28.14 10.90 2.64
C ASN A 81 -26.86 10.91 1.79
N LEU A 82 -25.81 10.19 2.18
CA LEU A 82 -24.61 10.03 1.36
C LEU A 82 -24.92 9.38 0.00
N ASN A 83 -25.83 8.40 -0.03
CA ASN A 83 -26.20 7.70 -1.26
C ASN A 83 -26.98 8.60 -2.25
N SER A 84 -27.61 9.67 -1.76
CA SER A 84 -28.29 10.67 -2.57
C SER A 84 -27.36 11.79 -3.09
N GLY A 85 -26.08 11.77 -2.68
CA GLY A 85 -25.10 12.80 -2.99
C GLY A 85 -24.36 12.60 -4.32
N SER A 86 -23.21 13.28 -4.41
CA SER A 86 -22.23 13.16 -5.49
C SER A 86 -21.62 11.75 -5.59
N VAL A 87 -20.92 11.46 -6.70
CA VAL A 87 -20.29 10.16 -6.94
C VAL A 87 -19.31 9.76 -5.82
N VAL A 88 -18.60 10.73 -5.24
CA VAL A 88 -17.69 10.49 -4.11
C VAL A 88 -18.46 10.12 -2.84
N GLU A 89 -19.59 10.79 -2.59
CA GLU A 89 -20.45 10.51 -1.44
C GLU A 89 -21.15 9.15 -1.57
N GLN A 90 -21.59 8.79 -2.78
CA GLN A 90 -22.16 7.47 -3.07
C GLN A 90 -21.14 6.34 -2.83
N ALA A 91 -19.88 6.53 -3.23
CA ALA A 91 -18.81 5.59 -2.92
C ALA A 91 -18.60 5.47 -1.40
N GLY A 92 -18.67 6.60 -0.68
CA GLY A 92 -18.66 6.62 0.79
C GLY A 92 -19.84 5.85 1.40
N ALA A 93 -21.06 6.06 0.90
CA ALA A 93 -22.25 5.33 1.34
C ALA A 93 -22.11 3.82 1.14
N TRP A 94 -21.55 3.39 0.01
CA TRP A 94 -21.32 1.97 -0.26
C TRP A 94 -20.36 1.34 0.76
N VAL A 95 -19.27 2.03 1.12
CA VAL A 95 -18.33 1.56 2.16
C VAL A 95 -18.97 1.58 3.56
N MET A 96 -19.85 2.54 3.82
CA MET A 96 -20.49 2.74 5.12
C MET A 96 -21.69 1.82 5.37
N GLN A 97 -22.09 0.94 4.44
CA GLN A 97 -23.19 0.00 4.67
C GLN A 97 -22.94 -0.89 5.90
N PRO A 98 -23.85 -0.98 6.88
CA PRO A 98 -23.62 -1.76 8.09
C PRO A 98 -23.37 -3.24 7.77
N ASP A 99 -22.29 -3.78 8.34
CA ASP A 99 -21.87 -5.17 8.17
C ASP A 99 -21.70 -5.86 9.53
N VAL A 100 -21.46 -7.18 9.53
CA VAL A 100 -21.29 -7.98 10.76
C VAL A 100 -20.15 -7.45 11.64
N ALA A 101 -19.06 -6.97 11.03
CA ALA A 101 -17.93 -6.39 11.76
C ALA A 101 -18.32 -5.07 12.44
N THR A 102 -19.09 -4.23 11.77
CA THR A 102 -19.61 -2.95 12.28
C THR A 102 -20.47 -3.18 13.51
N MET A 103 -21.40 -4.14 13.45
CA MET A 103 -22.27 -4.48 14.59
C MET A 103 -21.47 -5.05 15.76
N PHE A 104 -20.53 -5.97 15.49
CA PHE A 104 -19.66 -6.54 16.51
C PHE A 104 -18.82 -5.47 17.23
N ILE A 105 -18.19 -4.59 16.46
CA ILE A 105 -17.39 -3.48 17.01
C ILE A 105 -18.30 -2.54 17.81
N ALA A 106 -19.48 -2.21 17.29
CA ALA A 106 -20.41 -1.32 17.96
C ALA A 106 -20.84 -1.86 19.33
N GLU A 107 -21.08 -3.17 19.46
CA GLU A 107 -21.37 -3.83 20.74
C GLU A 107 -20.21 -3.64 21.74
N LYS A 108 -18.96 -3.85 21.30
CA LYS A 108 -17.78 -3.65 22.15
C LYS A 108 -17.57 -2.19 22.53
N VAL A 109 -17.79 -1.26 21.61
CA VAL A 109 -17.68 0.17 21.87
C VAL A 109 -18.75 0.62 22.87
N LYS A 110 -20.00 0.16 22.73
CA LYS A 110 -21.07 0.46 23.70
C LYS A 110 -20.72 -0.01 25.10
N ALA A 111 -20.16 -1.22 25.23
CA ALA A 111 -19.73 -1.74 26.54
C ALA A 111 -18.63 -0.90 27.21
N VAL A 112 -17.83 -0.16 26.44
CA VAL A 112 -16.78 0.74 26.97
C VAL A 112 -17.31 2.15 27.25
N MET A 113 -18.37 2.58 26.55
CA MET A 113 -18.99 3.89 26.71
C MET A 113 -20.03 3.97 27.84
N GLN A 114 -20.53 2.82 28.30
CA GLN A 114 -21.42 2.71 29.46
C GLN A 114 -20.68 3.00 30.76
#